data_AF-Q9R894-F1
#
_entry.id   AF-Q9R894-F1
#
_cell.length_a   1.000
_cell.length_b   1.000
_cell.length_c   1.000
_cell.angle_alpha   90.00
_cell.angle_beta   90.00
_cell.angle_gamma   90.00
#
_symmetry.space_group_name_H-M   'P 1'
#
loop_
_entity.id
_entity.type
_entity.pdbx_description
1 polymer ?
#
loop_
_entity_poly.entity_id
_entity_poly.type
_entity_poly.pdbx_seq_one_letter_code
_entity_poly.pdbx_strand_id
1 'polypeptide(L)'
;FVEAFVKAGADRIIVHFEAAENIKEIISYIQKCGVQAGVAFSPETSIEFVTSFIPLCDVILLMSVHPGFCGQKFIPDTIERI
;
A
#
# COMPACT_ATOMS: atom_id res chain seq x y z
N PHE A 1 -12.18 -8.27 4.57
CA PHE A 1 -10.92 -8.94 4.93
C PHE A 1 -10.20 -8.25 6.08
N VAL A 2 -10.22 -6.91 6.16
CA VAL A 2 -9.56 -6.11 7.21
C VAL A 2 -9.77 -6.68 8.62
N GLU A 3 -11.01 -6.84 9.08
CA GLU A 3 -11.31 -7.36 10.43
C GLU A 3 -10.71 -8.74 10.71
N ALA A 4 -10.67 -9.62 9.71
CA ALA A 4 -10.08 -10.96 9.86
C ALA A 4 -8.57 -10.88 10.10
N PHE A 5 -7.86 -9.99 9.40
CA PHE A 5 -6.43 -9.76 9.60
C PHE A 5 -6.14 -9.04 10.93
N VAL A 6 -6.97 -8.07 11.30
CA VAL A 6 -6.88 -7.41 12.62
C VAL A 6 -7.07 -8.43 13.75
N LYS A 7 -8.08 -9.29 13.65
CA LYS A 7 -8.32 -10.37 14.63
C LYS A 7 -7.19 -11.40 14.66
N ALA A 8 -6.50 -11.62 13.55
CA ALA A 8 -5.30 -12.46 13.48
C ALA A 8 -4.04 -11.81 14.09
N GLY A 9 -4.12 -10.55 14.52
CA GLY A 9 -3.03 -9.82 15.19
C GLY A 9 -2.18 -8.96 14.25
N ALA A 10 -2.70 -8.53 13.10
CA ALA A 10 -1.96 -7.62 12.22
C ALA A 10 -1.84 -6.21 12.83
N ASP A 11 -0.63 -5.70 12.98
CA ASP A 11 -0.39 -4.31 13.43
C ASP A 11 -0.56 -3.27 12.29
N ARG A 12 -0.49 -3.74 11.05
CA ARG A 12 -0.56 -2.93 9.84
C ARG A 12 -1.20 -3.70 8.70
N ILE A 13 -2.01 -3.01 7.91
CA ILE A 13 -2.58 -3.55 6.68
C ILE A 13 -2.22 -2.61 5.53
N ILE A 14 -1.55 -3.15 4.51
CA ILE A 14 -1.16 -2.43 3.30
C ILE A 14 -1.96 -3.01 2.14
N VAL A 15 -2.65 -2.14 1.40
CA VAL A 15 -3.49 -2.52 0.26
C VAL A 15 -2.93 -1.96 -1.03
N HIS A 16 -3.05 -2.71 -2.13
CA HIS A 16 -2.62 -2.23 -3.44
C HIS A 16 -3.55 -1.14 -3.95
N PHE A 17 -2.98 -0.01 -4.38
CA PHE A 17 -3.71 1.08 -5.01
C PHE A 17 -4.51 0.59 -6.22
N GLU A 18 -3.92 -0.30 -7.02
CA GLU A 18 -4.49 -0.80 -8.28
C GLU A 18 -5.57 -1.86 -8.07
N ALA A 19 -5.74 -2.38 -6.84
CA ALA A 19 -6.64 -3.48 -6.53
C ALA A 19 -8.00 -3.03 -5.97
N ALA A 20 -8.22 -1.73 -5.74
CA ALA A 20 -9.46 -1.21 -5.15
C ALA A 20 -9.88 0.14 -5.72
N GLU A 21 -11.16 0.27 -6.07
CA GLU A 21 -11.74 1.52 -6.56
C GLU A 21 -11.92 2.57 -5.43
N ASN A 22 -12.16 2.12 -4.20
CA ASN A 22 -12.47 2.96 -3.04
C ASN A 22 -11.35 2.97 -1.98
N ILE A 23 -10.10 3.06 -2.42
CA ILE A 23 -8.91 2.96 -1.57
C ILE A 23 -8.92 3.90 -0.34
N LYS A 24 -9.45 5.13 -0.47
CA LYS A 24 -9.57 6.10 0.63
C LYS A 24 -10.48 5.61 1.76
N GLU A 25 -11.59 4.96 1.40
CA GLU A 25 -12.53 4.39 2.37
C GLU A 25 -11.91 3.19 3.09
N ILE A 26 -11.17 2.37 2.35
CA ILE A 26 -10.43 1.23 2.91
C ILE A 26 -9.39 1.69 3.92
N ILE A 27 -8.59 2.72 3.58
CA ILE A 27 -7.61 3.33 4.51
C ILE A 27 -8.30 3.80 5.79
N SER A 28 -9.38 4.58 5.66
CA SER A 28 -10.14 5.08 6.81
C SER A 28 -10.71 3.94 7.65
N TYR A 29 -11.19 2.87 7.02
CA TYR A 29 -11.73 1.72 7.72
C TYR A 29 -10.66 0.93 8.46
N ILE A 30 -9.48 0.70 7.86
CA ILE A 30 -8.33 0.07 8.53
C ILE A 30 -7.93 0.88 9.77
N GLN A 31 -7.83 2.21 9.66
CA GLN A 31 -7.51 3.09 10.78
C GLN A 31 -8.59 3.03 11.89
N LYS A 32 -9.87 2.96 11.54
CA LYS A 32 -10.98 2.77 12.51
C LYS A 32 -10.89 1.43 13.24
N CYS A 33 -10.30 0.41 12.63
CA CYS A 33 -10.02 -0.86 13.29
C CYS A 33 -8.81 -0.79 14.25
N GLY A 34 -8.16 0.36 14.39
CA GLY A 34 -7.09 0.61 15.37
C GLY A 34 -5.70 0.12 14.94
N VAL A 35 -5.49 -0.15 13.65
CA VAL A 35 -4.20 -0.60 13.11
C VAL A 35 -3.71 0.35 12.02
N GLN A 36 -2.41 0.34 11.72
CA GLN A 36 -1.83 1.24 10.73
C GLN A 36 -2.32 0.90 9.31
N ALA A 37 -2.70 1.92 8.54
CA ALA A 37 -3.11 1.77 7.16
C ALA A 37 -2.01 2.21 6.21
N GLY A 38 -1.74 1.39 5.19
CA GLY A 38 -0.82 1.75 4.13
C GLY A 38 -1.33 1.41 2.74
N VAL A 39 -0.66 1.99 1.74
CA VAL A 39 -0.94 1.73 0.33
C VAL A 39 0.34 1.29 -0.38
N ALA A 40 0.24 0.19 -1.12
CA ALA A 40 1.27 -0.29 -2.02
C ALA A 40 1.01 0.21 -3.45
N PHE A 41 2.07 0.64 -4.13
CA PHE A 41 2.02 1.12 -5.52
C PHE A 41 2.93 0.29 -6.39
N SER A 42 2.40 -0.17 -7.52
CA SER A 42 3.17 -0.89 -8.54
C SER A 42 4.16 0.04 -9.24
N PRO A 43 5.24 -0.50 -9.84
CA PRO A 43 6.27 0.32 -10.51
C PRO A 43 5.71 1.28 -11.57
N GLU A 44 4.66 0.86 -12.27
CA GLU A 44 4.02 1.60 -13.37
C GLU A 44 3.10 2.73 -12.89
N THR A 45 2.73 2.75 -11.62
CA THR A 45 1.80 3.75 -11.10
C THR A 45 2.51 5.10 -11.01
N SER A 46 1.88 6.15 -11.53
CA SER A 46 2.44 7.50 -11.52
C SER A 46 2.74 7.98 -10.09
N ILE A 47 3.84 8.71 -9.93
CA ILE A 47 4.25 9.30 -8.65
C ILE A 47 3.22 10.29 -8.09
N GLU A 48 2.45 10.94 -8.96
CA GLU A 48 1.39 11.87 -8.57
C GLU A 48 0.27 11.20 -7.75
N PHE A 49 -0.01 9.93 -8.03
CA PHE A 49 -0.94 9.17 -7.20
C PHE A 49 -0.32 8.90 -5.84
N VAL A 50 0.93 8.46 -5.79
CA VAL A 50 1.65 8.20 -4.54
C VAL A 50 1.60 9.43 -3.61
N THR A 51 1.97 10.60 -4.13
CA THR A 51 2.02 11.85 -3.36
C THR A 51 0.66 12.24 -2.81
N SER A 52 -0.42 11.98 -3.55
CA SER A 52 -1.79 12.24 -3.10
C SER A 52 -2.24 11.38 -1.91
N PHE A 53 -1.57 10.25 -1.65
CA PHE A 53 -1.89 9.33 -0.55
C PHE A 53 -1.01 9.50 0.69
N ILE A 54 0.12 10.21 0.58
CA ILE A 54 1.01 10.54 1.72
C ILE A 54 0.25 11.07 2.94
N PRO A 55 -0.67 12.06 2.83
CA PRO A 55 -1.35 12.60 4.01
C PRO A 55 -2.43 11.67 4.58
N LEU A 56 -2.78 10.59 3.89
CA LEU A 56 -3.87 9.68 4.26
C LEU A 56 -3.36 8.39 4.92
N CYS A 57 -2.11 8.01 4.64
CA CYS A 57 -1.56 6.73 5.04
C CYS A 57 -0.52 6.90 6.14
N ASP A 58 -0.44 5.91 7.03
CA ASP A 58 0.67 5.79 7.96
C ASP A 58 1.94 5.33 7.22
N VAL A 59 1.76 4.61 6.10
CA VAL A 59 2.82 3.90 5.37
C VAL A 59 2.56 3.91 3.87
N ILE A 60 3.59 4.21 3.10
CA ILE A 60 3.61 4.03 1.65
C ILE A 60 4.60 2.92 1.31
N LEU A 61 4.17 1.95 0.50
CA LEU A 61 5.01 0.89 -0.01
C LEU A 61 5.19 1.06 -1.51
N LEU A 62 6.42 1.35 -1.94
CA LEU A 62 6.78 1.37 -3.36
C LEU A 62 7.31 0.00 -3.73
N MET A 63 6.65 -0.65 -4.68
CA MET A 63 7.09 -1.95 -5.16
C MET A 63 8.34 -1.78 -6.02
N SER A 64 9.40 -2.52 -5.68
CA SER A 64 10.66 -2.54 -6.44
C SER A 64 10.75 -3.68 -7.46
N VAL A 65 9.65 -4.42 -7.62
CA VAL A 65 9.43 -5.52 -8.58
C VAL A 65 7.93 -5.58 -8.87
N HIS A 66 7.52 -6.30 -9.92
CA HIS A 66 6.09 -6.48 -10.19
C HIS A 66 5.45 -7.40 -9.13
N PRO A 67 4.23 -7.10 -8.64
CA PRO A 67 3.53 -7.96 -7.70
C PRO A 67 3.33 -9.39 -8.23
N GLY A 68 3.36 -10.39 -7.34
CA GLY A 68 2.97 -11.77 -7.64
C GLY A 68 4.05 -12.82 -7.36
N PHE A 69 5.30 -12.59 -7.79
CA PHE A 69 6.36 -13.59 -7.69
C PHE A 69 7.60 -13.09 -6.93
N CYS A 70 8.20 -13.95 -6.12
CA CYS A 70 9.47 -13.69 -5.45
C CYS A 70 10.68 -13.93 -6.38
N GLY A 71 11.86 -13.41 -6.02
CA GLY A 71 13.12 -13.65 -6.73
C GLY A 71 13.37 -12.80 -7.98
N GLN A 72 12.47 -11.86 -8.28
CA GLN A 72 12.66 -10.87 -9.34
C GLN A 72 13.81 -9.91 -9.02
N LYS A 73 14.46 -9.36 -10.06
CA LYS A 73 15.51 -8.36 -9.90
C LYS A 73 14.89 -7.02 -9.50
N PHE A 74 15.55 -6.33 -8.57
CA PHE A 74 15.20 -4.97 -8.15
C PHE A 74 15.17 -4.01 -9.35
N ILE A 75 14.16 -3.15 -9.44
CA ILE A 75 14.01 -2.07 -10.41
C ILE A 75 14.73 -0.82 -9.87
N PRO A 76 15.88 -0.40 -10.42
CA PRO A 76 16.69 0.70 -9.86
C PRO A 76 15.93 2.02 -9.72
N ASP A 77 15.08 2.34 -10.70
CA ASP A 77 14.29 3.57 -10.77
C ASP A 77 13.32 3.74 -9.58
N THR A 78 13.03 2.66 -8.83
CA THR A 78 12.24 2.74 -7.60
C THR A 78 12.88 3.66 -6.55
N ILE A 79 14.20 3.83 -6.56
CA ILE A 79 14.90 4.73 -5.63
C ILE A 79 14.55 6.20 -5.86
N GLU A 80 14.34 6.61 -7.12
CA GLU A 80 13.99 8.00 -7.45
C GLU A 80 12.59 8.40 -6.97
N ARG A 81 11.80 7.43 -6.52
CA ARG A 81 10.40 7.60 -6.07
C ARG A 81 10.28 7.79 -4.55
N ILE A 82 11.38 7.67 -3.80
CA ILE A 82 11.45 7.86 -2.34
C ILE A 82 11.65 9.34 -2.02
#